data_AF-A0A8H5EE67-F1
#
_entry.id   AF-A0A8H5EE67-F1
#
_cell.length_a   1.000
_cell.length_b   1.000
_cell.length_c   1.000
_cell.angle_alpha   90.00
_cell.angle_beta   90.00
_cell.angle_gamma   90.00
#
_symmetry.space_group_name_H-M   'P 1'
#
loop_
_entity.id
_entity.type
_entity.pdbx_description
1 polymer ?
#
loop_
_entity_poly.entity_id
_entity_poly.type
_entity_poly.pdbx_seq_one_letter_code
_entity_poly.pdbx_strand_id
1 'polypeptide(L)'
;MSPKLLSTILLNNYSTSLEDAGMGLKLPAVHDKTLDLTVLFDPDTKLPYIIRSYEYHGIYGNSTQDLVVYNYTTVDGVKFPGRFKTIYNKQHILMDYQVDTVIVNPDLDPKVFDGPQGQDATSYPTRDSSYDFSEIGEWYTNYLWSGAYRGTLANISATTPLPNMPEVWFLNFPDGTGYQQVVVEFENEVLAIDCPPHQSHLVLQWAKETLGKAITHVWPSHHHHDHALGLKDYIAAGAKAVVLDQAQEYYSNIPGIQFVTYSADKPIAFKDSRNQVTIVHLEGSAHAFDQAYAAITPICPTENSTMAVFEADYWNPHFENADFFVDHTEAAEFLNKLSKDQVAKSSLVIPAHGVGTDPLTHLIDLLGLPYPSYSAKDFKYSACPSKI
;
A
#
# COMPACT_ATOMS: atom_id res chain seq x y z
N MET A 1 0.68 -34.14 26.30
CA MET A 1 0.16 -33.84 24.95
C MET A 1 1.29 -33.29 24.11
N SER A 2 1.53 -33.83 22.91
CA SER A 2 2.48 -33.22 21.96
C SER A 2 1.75 -32.11 21.20
N PRO A 3 2.36 -30.91 21.01
CA PRO A 3 1.71 -29.83 20.26
C PRO A 3 1.38 -30.30 18.83
N LYS A 4 0.14 -30.02 18.39
CA LYS A 4 -0.42 -30.54 17.13
C LYS A 4 0.50 -30.29 15.94
N LEU A 5 1.06 -29.09 15.80
CA LEU A 5 1.99 -28.74 14.72
C LEU A 5 3.19 -29.69 14.66
N LEU A 6 3.96 -29.83 15.74
CA LEU A 6 5.13 -30.70 15.75
C LEU A 6 4.74 -32.18 15.55
N SER A 7 3.60 -32.61 16.11
CA SER A 7 3.11 -33.97 15.87
C SER A 7 2.77 -34.23 14.40
N THR A 8 2.24 -33.23 13.70
CA THR A 8 1.99 -33.29 12.26
C THR A 8 3.31 -33.33 11.49
N ILE A 9 4.27 -32.47 11.82
CA ILE A 9 5.59 -32.42 11.17
C ILE A 9 6.31 -33.77 11.25
N LEU A 10 6.25 -34.42 12.42
CA LEU A 10 6.88 -35.74 12.63
C LEU A 10 6.25 -36.86 11.80
N LEU A 11 5.01 -36.69 11.32
CA LEU A 11 4.33 -37.62 10.43
C LEU A 11 4.58 -37.30 8.94
N ASN A 12 5.07 -36.11 8.65
CA ASN A 12 5.35 -35.63 7.29
C ASN A 12 6.83 -35.85 6.90
N ASN A 13 7.17 -35.46 5.67
CA ASN A 13 8.54 -35.45 5.18
C ASN A 13 9.27 -34.19 5.69
N TYR A 14 9.99 -34.33 6.80
CA TYR A 14 10.74 -33.23 7.39
C TYR A 14 12.26 -33.37 7.23
N SER A 15 12.95 -32.26 7.38
CA SER A 15 14.42 -32.18 7.44
C SER A 15 14.85 -31.30 8.62
N THR A 16 16.09 -31.47 9.07
CA THR A 16 16.66 -30.69 10.17
C THR A 16 17.82 -29.83 9.68
N SER A 17 17.93 -28.59 10.13
CA SER A 17 18.98 -27.65 9.73
C SER A 17 19.29 -26.64 10.83
N LEU A 18 20.31 -25.81 10.59
CA LEU A 18 20.51 -24.55 11.31
C LEU A 18 20.03 -23.41 10.43
N GLU A 19 18.95 -22.75 10.84
CA GLU A 19 18.28 -21.70 10.07
C GLU A 19 18.57 -20.33 10.64
N ASP A 20 18.67 -19.33 9.76
CA ASP A 20 18.81 -17.93 10.14
C ASP A 20 17.54 -17.42 10.83
N ALA A 21 17.66 -17.05 12.10
CA ALA A 21 16.61 -16.48 12.92
C ALA A 21 16.57 -14.94 12.86
N GLY A 22 17.45 -14.32 12.06
CA GLY A 22 17.66 -12.87 12.02
C GLY A 22 18.81 -12.42 12.91
N MET A 23 19.30 -11.19 12.70
CA MET A 23 20.39 -10.56 13.46
C MET A 23 21.70 -11.40 13.53
N GLY A 24 21.93 -12.25 12.53
CA GLY A 24 23.10 -13.14 12.48
C GLY A 24 23.02 -14.37 13.40
N LEU A 25 21.88 -14.61 14.06
CA LEU A 25 21.65 -15.78 14.90
C LEU A 25 21.15 -16.96 14.05
N LYS A 26 21.72 -18.15 14.28
CA LYS A 26 21.19 -19.40 13.71
C LYS A 26 20.64 -20.30 14.80
N LEU A 27 19.47 -20.88 14.56
CA LEU A 27 18.80 -21.77 15.50
C LEU A 27 18.58 -23.17 14.90
N PRO A 28 18.59 -24.23 15.73
CA PRO A 28 18.16 -25.55 15.29
C PRO A 28 16.72 -25.48 14.77
N ALA A 29 16.46 -26.11 13.64
CA ALA A 29 15.17 -26.03 12.98
C ALA A 29 14.73 -27.39 12.42
N VAL A 30 13.42 -27.56 12.30
CA VAL A 30 12.78 -28.59 11.48
C VAL A 30 11.98 -27.93 10.37
N HIS A 31 12.22 -28.34 9.13
CA HIS A 31 11.44 -27.89 7.97
C HIS A 31 10.57 -29.04 7.48
N ASP A 32 9.26 -28.80 7.42
CA ASP A 32 8.25 -29.70 6.88
C ASP A 32 7.96 -29.34 5.42
N LYS A 33 8.33 -30.22 4.49
CA LYS A 33 8.14 -29.99 3.05
C LYS A 33 6.68 -30.09 2.60
N THR A 34 5.84 -30.76 3.39
CA THR A 34 4.42 -30.93 3.07
C THR A 34 3.63 -29.70 3.47
N LEU A 35 3.93 -29.11 4.63
CA LEU A 35 3.32 -27.87 5.09
C LEU A 35 4.01 -26.63 4.53
N ASP A 36 5.24 -26.77 4.05
CA ASP A 36 6.16 -25.68 3.70
C ASP A 36 6.37 -24.70 4.87
N LEU A 37 6.58 -25.27 6.05
CA LEU A 37 6.79 -24.54 7.30
C LEU A 37 8.10 -24.94 7.95
N THR A 38 8.78 -23.97 8.54
CA THR A 38 10.00 -24.19 9.33
C THR A 38 9.76 -23.80 10.77
N VAL A 39 10.01 -24.71 11.71
CA VAL A 39 9.98 -24.41 13.14
C VAL A 39 11.40 -24.35 13.67
N LEU A 40 11.80 -23.18 14.16
CA LEU A 40 13.09 -22.95 14.83
C LEU A 40 12.88 -23.04 16.34
N PHE A 41 13.83 -23.64 17.04
CA PHE A 41 13.74 -23.91 18.47
C PHE A 41 14.70 -23.05 19.28
N ASP A 42 14.22 -22.61 20.44
CA ASP A 42 15.07 -22.00 21.45
C ASP A 42 16.07 -23.05 21.99
N PRO A 43 17.38 -22.76 21.99
CA PRO A 43 18.40 -23.75 22.30
C PRO A 43 18.45 -24.13 23.78
N ASP A 44 17.88 -23.34 24.68
CA ASP A 44 17.92 -23.60 26.12
C ASP A 44 16.68 -24.37 26.58
N THR A 45 15.51 -23.84 26.21
CA THR A 45 14.20 -24.41 26.58
C THR A 45 13.77 -25.57 25.68
N LYS A 46 14.35 -25.68 24.49
CA LYS A 46 13.98 -26.65 23.43
C LYS A 46 12.53 -26.50 22.94
N LEU A 47 11.88 -25.38 23.26
CA LEU A 47 10.53 -25.08 22.81
C LEU A 47 10.58 -24.40 21.43
N PRO A 48 9.48 -24.47 20.64
CA PRO A 48 9.36 -23.64 19.45
C PRO A 48 9.61 -22.18 19.79
N TYR A 49 10.30 -21.47 18.90
CA TYR A 49 10.59 -20.06 19.07
C TYR A 49 10.16 -19.25 17.86
N ILE A 50 10.35 -19.80 16.65
CA ILE A 50 9.87 -19.18 15.40
C ILE A 50 9.14 -20.24 14.60
N ILE A 51 7.94 -19.93 14.12
CA ILE A 51 7.22 -20.69 13.12
C ILE A 51 7.22 -19.83 11.86
N ARG A 52 7.97 -20.25 10.85
CA ARG A 52 8.22 -19.52 9.62
C ARG A 52 7.43 -20.13 8.47
N SER A 53 6.68 -19.30 7.76
CA SER A 53 6.18 -19.57 6.42
C SER A 53 7.01 -18.83 5.37
N TYR A 54 6.93 -19.32 4.14
CA TYR A 54 7.60 -18.75 2.97
C TYR A 54 6.55 -18.29 1.98
N GLU A 55 6.80 -17.15 1.36
CA GLU A 55 5.90 -16.56 0.38
C GLU A 55 6.66 -15.70 -0.63
N TYR A 56 5.96 -15.27 -1.67
CA TYR A 56 6.50 -14.37 -2.67
C TYR A 56 5.78 -13.03 -2.58
N HIS A 57 6.50 -11.99 -2.17
CA HIS A 57 5.99 -10.64 -2.09
C HIS A 57 6.14 -9.93 -3.44
N GLY A 58 5.11 -9.20 -3.89
CA GLY A 58 5.14 -8.50 -5.18
C GLY A 58 6.28 -7.48 -5.33
N ILE A 59 6.75 -6.95 -4.20
CA ILE A 59 7.86 -5.97 -4.12
C ILE A 59 9.16 -6.62 -3.62
N TYR A 60 9.18 -7.21 -2.42
CA TYR A 60 10.38 -7.84 -1.86
C TYR A 60 10.82 -9.14 -2.56
N GLY A 61 9.95 -9.79 -3.34
CA GLY A 61 10.20 -11.15 -3.86
C GLY A 61 10.12 -12.20 -2.76
N ASN A 62 10.97 -13.23 -2.83
CA ASN A 62 11.00 -14.32 -1.84
C ASN A 62 11.12 -13.77 -0.42
N SER A 63 10.10 -14.02 0.39
CA SER A 63 9.92 -13.42 1.72
C SER A 63 9.60 -14.48 2.76
N THR A 64 9.82 -14.12 4.03
CA THR A 64 9.51 -14.96 5.19
C THR A 64 8.53 -14.25 6.10
N GLN A 65 7.50 -14.95 6.55
CA GLN A 65 6.60 -14.47 7.58
C GLN A 65 6.79 -15.32 8.84
N ASP A 66 7.36 -14.70 9.87
CA ASP A 66 7.75 -15.38 11.10
C ASP A 66 6.72 -15.10 12.21
N LEU A 67 6.08 -16.15 12.71
CA LEU A 67 5.38 -16.12 13.99
C LEU A 67 6.37 -16.49 15.10
N VAL A 68 6.87 -15.48 15.79
CA VAL A 68 7.76 -15.62 16.95
C VAL A 68 6.93 -15.86 18.20
N VAL A 69 7.24 -16.93 18.94
CA VAL A 69 6.49 -17.36 20.12
C VAL A 69 7.42 -17.54 21.32
N TYR A 70 7.06 -16.95 22.46
CA TYR A 70 7.91 -16.99 23.65
C TYR A 70 7.10 -16.75 24.94
N ASN A 71 7.80 -16.62 26.07
CA ASN A 71 7.21 -16.45 27.40
C ASN A 71 6.25 -17.58 27.76
N TYR A 72 6.74 -18.82 27.67
CA TYR A 72 5.91 -20.00 27.85
C TYR A 72 5.43 -20.19 29.29
N THR A 73 4.12 -20.36 29.46
CA THR A 73 3.48 -20.73 30.73
C THR A 73 3.11 -22.21 30.74
N THR A 74 3.09 -22.82 31.92
CA THR A 74 2.63 -24.20 32.07
C THR A 74 1.19 -24.22 32.55
N VAL A 75 0.31 -24.87 31.80
CA VAL A 75 -1.08 -25.13 32.18
C VAL A 75 -1.35 -26.62 31.97
N ASP A 76 -1.79 -27.31 33.02
CA ASP A 76 -2.07 -28.75 33.03
C ASP A 76 -0.93 -29.61 32.44
N GLY A 77 0.32 -29.22 32.72
CA GLY A 77 1.52 -29.92 32.27
C GLY A 77 1.90 -29.66 30.79
N VAL A 78 1.21 -28.76 30.09
CA VAL A 78 1.52 -28.34 28.72
C VAL A 78 2.11 -26.93 28.73
N LYS A 79 3.12 -26.69 27.89
CA LYS A 79 3.74 -25.37 27.71
C LYS A 79 2.98 -24.60 26.61
N PHE A 80 2.37 -23.48 26.96
CA PHE A 80 1.69 -22.57 26.04
C PHE A 80 2.49 -21.28 25.88
N PRO A 81 2.71 -20.77 24.66
CA PRO A 81 3.36 -19.47 24.48
C PRO A 81 2.47 -18.34 25.03
N GLY A 82 3.09 -17.42 25.77
CA GLY A 82 2.42 -16.28 26.40
C GLY A 82 2.55 -14.98 25.61
N ARG A 83 3.43 -14.94 24.60
CA ARG A 83 3.59 -13.79 23.72
C ARG A 83 3.91 -14.23 22.30
N PHE A 84 3.41 -13.45 21.36
CA PHE A 84 3.47 -13.74 19.94
C PHE A 84 3.82 -12.46 19.19
N LYS A 85 4.70 -12.57 18.21
CA LYS A 85 5.00 -11.48 17.29
C LYS A 85 4.98 -12.00 15.87
N THR A 86 4.38 -11.23 14.97
CA THR A 86 4.54 -11.47 13.53
C THR A 86 5.67 -10.57 13.04
N ILE A 87 6.73 -11.16 12.48
CA ILE A 87 7.87 -10.45 11.93
C ILE A 87 8.03 -10.82 10.46
N TYR A 88 7.98 -9.82 9.59
CA TYR A 88 8.17 -9.97 8.17
C TYR A 88 9.64 -9.80 7.78
N ASN A 89 10.14 -10.67 6.91
CA ASN A 89 11.52 -10.66 6.42
C ASN A 89 12.57 -10.53 7.54
N LYS A 90 12.27 -11.10 8.71
CA LYS A 90 13.12 -11.11 9.92
C LYS A 90 13.42 -9.71 10.47
N GLN A 91 12.74 -8.66 10.00
CA GLN A 91 13.05 -7.28 10.32
C GLN A 91 11.82 -6.43 10.68
N HIS A 92 10.71 -6.58 9.96
CA HIS A 92 9.55 -5.71 10.11
C HIS A 92 8.55 -6.33 11.07
N ILE A 93 8.39 -5.74 12.26
CA ILE A 93 7.40 -6.20 13.22
C ILE A 93 6.02 -5.73 12.75
N LEU A 94 5.13 -6.66 12.42
CA LEU A 94 3.77 -6.38 11.97
C LEU A 94 2.78 -6.43 13.12
N MET A 95 2.93 -7.38 14.04
CA MET A 95 2.01 -7.58 15.15
C MET A 95 2.73 -8.00 16.42
N ASP A 96 2.16 -7.63 17.57
CA ASP A 96 2.62 -8.04 18.89
C ASP A 96 1.41 -8.23 19.81
N TYR A 97 1.17 -9.46 20.25
CA TYR A 97 0.09 -9.75 21.18
C TYR A 97 0.55 -10.61 22.34
N GLN A 98 -0.04 -10.35 23.50
CA GLN A 98 0.21 -11.08 24.74
C GLN A 98 -1.04 -11.87 25.13
N VAL A 99 -0.83 -13.11 25.56
CA VAL A 99 -1.88 -13.93 26.15
C VAL A 99 -1.97 -13.59 27.63
N ASP A 100 -3.15 -13.16 28.05
CA ASP A 100 -3.47 -12.92 29.46
C ASP A 100 -3.77 -14.24 30.19
N THR A 101 -4.72 -15.01 29.66
CA THR A 101 -5.21 -16.25 30.29
C THR A 101 -5.27 -17.40 29.28
N VAL A 102 -4.85 -18.59 29.71
CA VAL A 102 -5.01 -19.84 28.96
C VAL A 102 -6.03 -20.72 29.68
N ILE A 103 -7.15 -21.02 29.00
CA ILE A 103 -8.20 -21.91 29.50
C ILE A 103 -8.16 -23.19 28.67
N VAL A 104 -7.96 -24.33 29.32
CA VAL A 104 -7.87 -25.64 28.67
C VAL A 104 -9.24 -26.32 28.70
N ASN A 105 -9.70 -26.76 27.53
CA ASN A 105 -11.01 -27.41 27.33
C ASN A 105 -12.19 -26.65 27.97
N PRO A 106 -12.37 -25.35 27.67
CA PRO A 106 -13.55 -24.62 28.13
C PRO A 106 -14.83 -25.26 27.59
N ASP A 107 -15.90 -25.19 28.37
CA ASP A 107 -17.25 -25.50 27.88
C ASP A 107 -17.71 -24.36 26.96
N LEU A 108 -17.65 -24.58 25.65
CA LEU A 108 -18.06 -23.63 24.63
C LEU A 108 -19.40 -24.06 24.05
N ASP A 109 -20.30 -23.11 23.79
CA ASP A 109 -21.51 -23.38 23.02
C ASP A 109 -21.10 -23.96 21.65
N PRO A 110 -21.61 -25.15 21.25
CA PRO A 110 -21.29 -25.75 19.96
C PRO A 110 -21.51 -24.84 18.76
N LYS A 111 -22.36 -23.82 18.90
CA LYS A 111 -22.68 -22.85 17.84
C LYS A 111 -21.68 -21.70 17.71
N VAL A 112 -20.68 -21.58 18.60
CA VAL A 112 -19.67 -20.50 18.55
C VAL A 112 -18.95 -20.44 17.21
N PHE A 113 -18.76 -21.60 16.57
CA PHE A 113 -18.05 -21.73 15.30
C PHE A 113 -19.00 -22.01 14.12
N ASP A 114 -20.32 -21.84 14.29
CA ASP A 114 -21.27 -21.96 13.19
C ASP A 114 -20.94 -20.88 12.14
N GLY A 115 -20.64 -21.31 10.92
CA GLY A 115 -20.36 -20.42 9.81
C GLY A 115 -21.61 -19.64 9.34
N PRO A 116 -21.44 -18.72 8.39
CA PRO A 116 -22.58 -18.00 7.80
C PRO A 116 -23.62 -18.95 7.23
N GLN A 117 -24.91 -18.65 7.44
CA GLN A 117 -26.00 -19.48 6.93
C GLN A 117 -25.89 -19.66 5.41
N GLY A 118 -26.04 -20.90 4.94
CA GLY A 118 -25.99 -21.23 3.51
C GLY A 118 -24.60 -21.56 2.97
N GLN A 119 -23.54 -21.52 3.79
CA GLN A 119 -22.24 -22.09 3.44
C GLN A 119 -22.16 -23.56 3.87
N ASP A 120 -21.74 -24.43 2.95
CA ASP A 120 -21.49 -25.85 3.23
C ASP A 120 -20.17 -25.99 4.00
N ALA A 121 -20.14 -26.79 5.07
CA ALA A 121 -18.93 -27.10 5.84
C ALA A 121 -17.80 -27.72 5.00
N THR A 122 -18.11 -28.22 3.80
CA THR A 122 -17.13 -28.72 2.81
C THR A 122 -16.56 -27.64 1.89
N SER A 123 -17.02 -26.39 2.02
CA SER A 123 -16.49 -25.23 1.29
C SER A 123 -15.20 -24.73 1.94
N TYR A 124 -14.14 -25.54 1.88
CA TYR A 124 -12.82 -25.12 2.36
C TYR A 124 -12.18 -24.15 1.37
N PRO A 125 -11.47 -23.11 1.85
CA PRO A 125 -10.67 -22.24 0.99
C PRO A 125 -9.69 -23.07 0.15
N THR A 126 -9.61 -22.76 -1.16
CA THR A 126 -8.64 -23.36 -2.07
C THR A 126 -7.61 -22.32 -2.47
N ARG A 127 -6.38 -22.77 -2.77
CA ARG A 127 -5.31 -21.87 -3.22
C ARG A 127 -5.65 -21.35 -4.62
N ASP A 128 -5.65 -20.03 -4.77
CA ASP A 128 -5.67 -19.36 -6.06
C ASP A 128 -4.25 -18.96 -6.45
N SER A 129 -3.76 -19.40 -7.61
CA SER A 129 -2.42 -19.04 -8.09
C SER A 129 -2.29 -17.59 -8.57
N SER A 130 -3.40 -16.86 -8.69
CA SER A 130 -3.40 -15.44 -9.06
C SER A 130 -3.13 -14.50 -7.89
N TYR A 131 -3.18 -15.01 -6.65
CA TYR A 131 -2.92 -14.26 -5.44
C TYR A 131 -1.81 -14.94 -4.63
N ASP A 132 -0.79 -14.16 -4.27
CA ASP A 132 0.21 -14.61 -3.31
C ASP A 132 -0.32 -14.48 -1.88
N PHE A 133 0.12 -15.39 -1.00
CA PHE A 133 -0.26 -15.36 0.41
C PHE A 133 0.23 -14.12 1.14
N SER A 134 1.25 -13.43 0.62
CA SER A 134 1.72 -12.17 1.18
C SER A 134 0.62 -11.11 1.16
N GLU A 135 -0.08 -11.02 0.02
CA GLU A 135 -1.18 -10.09 -0.17
C GLU A 135 -2.38 -10.52 0.66
N ILE A 136 -2.87 -11.76 0.47
CA ILE A 136 -4.03 -12.26 1.21
C ILE A 136 -3.79 -12.14 2.72
N GLY A 137 -2.61 -12.55 3.19
CA GLY A 137 -2.24 -12.57 4.60
C GLY A 137 -2.29 -11.18 5.22
N GLU A 138 -1.66 -10.20 4.58
CA GLU A 138 -1.68 -8.81 5.04
C GLU A 138 -3.10 -8.23 5.10
N TRP A 139 -3.84 -8.28 3.99
CA TRP A 139 -5.21 -7.74 3.92
C TRP A 139 -6.13 -8.45 4.91
N TYR A 140 -5.96 -9.76 5.09
CA TYR A 140 -6.71 -10.54 6.06
C TYR A 140 -6.38 -10.12 7.51
N THR A 141 -5.10 -9.93 7.82
CA THR A 141 -4.67 -9.54 9.17
C THR A 141 -5.16 -8.16 9.59
N ASN A 142 -5.40 -7.26 8.63
CA ASN A 142 -6.00 -5.95 8.86
C ASN A 142 -7.53 -5.95 8.70
N TYR A 143 -8.18 -7.10 8.49
CA TYR A 143 -9.62 -7.25 8.27
C TYR A 143 -10.17 -6.52 7.02
N LEU A 144 -9.32 -6.27 6.04
CA LEU A 144 -9.64 -5.55 4.81
C LEU A 144 -9.78 -6.47 3.59
N TRP A 145 -9.43 -7.77 3.72
CA TRP A 145 -9.60 -8.73 2.63
C TRP A 145 -11.08 -9.02 2.34
N SER A 146 -11.59 -8.47 1.25
CA SER A 146 -12.97 -8.65 0.78
C SER A 146 -13.13 -9.74 -0.29
N GLY A 147 -12.02 -10.38 -0.67
CA GLY A 147 -11.95 -11.42 -1.70
C GLY A 147 -11.21 -10.97 -2.96
N ALA A 148 -11.12 -11.87 -3.92
CA ALA A 148 -10.47 -11.61 -5.19
C ALA A 148 -11.14 -10.44 -5.94
N TYR A 149 -10.31 -9.53 -6.49
CA TYR A 149 -10.73 -8.45 -7.35
C TYR A 149 -11.46 -8.97 -8.60
N ARG A 150 -12.57 -8.32 -8.96
CA ARG A 150 -13.46 -8.75 -10.07
C ARG A 150 -13.68 -7.69 -11.14
N GLY A 151 -12.97 -6.57 -11.05
CA GLY A 151 -13.10 -5.48 -12.01
C GLY A 151 -12.69 -5.89 -13.41
N THR A 152 -13.36 -5.32 -14.39
CA THR A 152 -13.07 -5.51 -15.81
C THR A 152 -12.95 -4.15 -16.50
N LEU A 153 -12.31 -4.09 -17.67
CA LEU A 153 -12.20 -2.85 -18.43
C LEU A 153 -13.57 -2.24 -18.76
N ALA A 154 -14.62 -3.07 -18.94
CA ALA A 154 -15.97 -2.59 -19.21
C ALA A 154 -16.61 -1.88 -18.01
N ASN A 155 -16.12 -2.15 -16.79
CA ASN A 155 -16.69 -1.62 -15.55
C ASN A 155 -15.96 -0.38 -15.03
N ILE A 156 -14.74 -0.11 -15.52
CA ILE A 156 -14.04 1.12 -15.13
C ILE A 156 -14.71 2.33 -15.78
N SER A 157 -14.69 3.47 -15.10
CA SER A 157 -15.08 4.75 -15.69
C SER A 157 -13.86 5.66 -15.81
N ALA A 158 -13.76 6.35 -16.94
CA ALA A 158 -12.71 7.31 -17.23
C ALA A 158 -13.35 8.67 -17.49
N THR A 159 -12.93 9.69 -16.74
CA THR A 159 -13.49 11.05 -16.86
C THR A 159 -12.37 12.09 -16.86
N THR A 160 -12.66 13.28 -17.41
CA THR A 160 -11.74 14.42 -17.44
C THR A 160 -12.40 15.60 -16.74
N PRO A 161 -12.54 15.56 -15.40
CA PRO A 161 -13.36 16.52 -14.67
C PRO A 161 -12.75 17.92 -14.60
N LEU A 162 -11.49 18.09 -15.01
CA LEU A 162 -10.75 19.36 -14.99
C LEU A 162 -10.89 20.06 -16.36
N PRO A 163 -11.78 21.06 -16.53
CA PRO A 163 -12.16 21.54 -17.86
C PRO A 163 -11.01 22.14 -18.69
N ASN A 164 -10.01 22.69 -18.01
CA ASN A 164 -8.84 23.32 -18.63
C ASN A 164 -7.64 22.38 -18.76
N MET A 165 -7.79 21.10 -18.39
CA MET A 165 -6.75 20.08 -18.47
C MET A 165 -7.38 18.75 -18.93
N PRO A 166 -7.94 18.68 -20.16
CA PRO A 166 -8.65 17.50 -20.67
C PRO A 166 -7.75 16.26 -20.84
N GLU A 167 -6.43 16.40 -20.67
CA GLU A 167 -5.46 15.31 -20.67
C GLU A 167 -5.28 14.64 -19.31
N VAL A 168 -5.93 15.16 -18.27
CA VAL A 168 -5.91 14.60 -16.91
C VAL A 168 -7.15 13.74 -16.74
N TRP A 169 -6.92 12.43 -16.76
CA TRP A 169 -7.95 11.40 -16.68
C TRP A 169 -8.05 10.84 -15.28
N PHE A 170 -9.27 10.73 -14.78
CA PHE A 170 -9.60 10.11 -13.52
C PHE A 170 -10.20 8.75 -13.84
N LEU A 171 -9.57 7.69 -13.33
CA LEU A 171 -10.00 6.31 -13.49
C LEU A 171 -10.59 5.81 -12.18
N ASN A 172 -11.86 5.42 -12.22
CA ASN A 172 -12.55 4.85 -11.07
C ASN A 172 -12.83 3.38 -11.30
N PHE A 173 -12.72 2.60 -10.22
CA PHE A 173 -12.87 1.15 -10.21
C PHE A 173 -14.01 0.74 -9.26
N PRO A 174 -15.27 0.75 -9.71
CA PRO A 174 -16.43 0.45 -8.85
C PRO A 174 -16.40 -0.95 -8.21
N ASP A 175 -15.74 -1.91 -8.85
CA ASP A 175 -15.56 -3.28 -8.34
C ASP A 175 -14.35 -3.42 -7.41
N GLY A 176 -13.66 -2.32 -7.10
CA GLY A 176 -12.52 -2.27 -6.20
C GLY A 176 -12.87 -1.63 -4.86
N THR A 177 -11.86 -1.53 -4.00
CA THR A 177 -11.91 -0.99 -2.64
C THR A 177 -11.92 0.55 -2.60
N GLY A 178 -12.63 1.19 -3.53
CA GLY A 178 -12.84 2.64 -3.52
C GLY A 178 -11.65 3.48 -3.99
N TYR A 179 -10.69 2.88 -4.70
CA TYR A 179 -9.53 3.62 -5.24
C TYR A 179 -9.87 4.42 -6.49
N GLN A 180 -9.25 5.60 -6.61
CA GLN A 180 -9.22 6.42 -7.80
C GLN A 180 -7.77 6.63 -8.24
N GLN A 181 -7.48 6.34 -9.52
CA GLN A 181 -6.18 6.60 -10.10
C GLN A 181 -6.25 7.77 -11.08
N VAL A 182 -5.15 8.50 -11.23
CA VAL A 182 -5.03 9.58 -12.22
C VAL A 182 -4.06 9.19 -13.31
N VAL A 183 -4.42 9.42 -14.57
CA VAL A 183 -3.51 9.28 -15.71
C VAL A 183 -3.38 10.62 -16.41
N VAL A 184 -2.16 11.07 -16.63
CA VAL A 184 -1.87 12.34 -17.31
C VAL A 184 -1.19 12.07 -18.65
N GLU A 185 -1.83 12.51 -19.72
CA GLU A 185 -1.35 12.35 -21.10
C GLU A 185 -0.57 13.58 -21.57
N PHE A 186 0.76 13.46 -21.60
CA PHE A 186 1.62 14.46 -22.22
C PHE A 186 1.79 14.15 -23.73
N GLU A 187 2.40 15.08 -24.46
CA GLU A 187 2.71 14.90 -25.89
C GLU A 187 3.47 13.60 -26.19
N ASN A 188 4.54 13.33 -25.43
CA ASN A 188 5.46 12.20 -25.67
C ASN A 188 5.43 11.13 -24.57
N GLU A 189 4.72 11.37 -23.47
CA GLU A 189 4.78 10.57 -22.26
C GLU A 189 3.37 10.40 -21.68
N VAL A 190 3.15 9.30 -20.97
CA VAL A 190 1.95 9.11 -20.15
C VAL A 190 2.41 8.70 -18.75
N LEU A 191 1.89 9.43 -17.76
CA LEU A 191 2.17 9.22 -16.34
C LEU A 191 0.94 8.63 -15.67
N ALA A 192 1.08 7.45 -15.08
CA ALA A 192 0.13 6.91 -14.11
C ALA A 192 0.49 7.42 -12.71
N ILE A 193 -0.49 7.97 -12.01
CA ILE A 193 -0.39 8.45 -10.63
C ILE A 193 -1.07 7.40 -9.74
N ASP A 194 -0.27 6.91 -8.81
CA ASP A 194 -0.53 5.77 -7.92
C ASP A 194 -0.63 4.41 -8.64
N CYS A 195 -0.45 3.31 -7.92
CA CYS A 195 -0.54 1.96 -8.50
C CYS A 195 -1.03 0.88 -7.52
N PRO A 196 -2.31 0.94 -7.10
CA PRO A 196 -2.97 -0.11 -6.32
C PRO A 196 -2.89 -1.50 -6.97
N PRO A 197 -3.00 -2.57 -6.16
CA PRO A 197 -3.02 -3.93 -6.66
C PRO A 197 -4.22 -4.16 -7.61
N HIS A 198 -4.04 -5.10 -8.55
CA HIS A 198 -5.04 -5.62 -9.49
C HIS A 198 -5.57 -4.66 -10.57
N GLN A 199 -5.44 -3.34 -10.39
CA GLN A 199 -5.97 -2.33 -11.32
C GLN A 199 -5.01 -1.99 -12.46
N SER A 200 -3.70 -2.21 -12.25
CA SER A 200 -2.61 -1.91 -13.17
C SER A 200 -2.83 -2.40 -14.61
N HIS A 201 -3.22 -3.67 -14.79
CA HIS A 201 -3.49 -4.23 -16.12
C HIS A 201 -4.67 -3.55 -16.83
N LEU A 202 -5.70 -3.14 -16.07
CA LEU A 202 -6.84 -2.42 -16.62
C LEU A 202 -6.43 -1.01 -17.06
N VAL A 203 -5.60 -0.31 -16.29
CA VAL A 203 -5.06 1.01 -16.68
C VAL A 203 -4.18 0.91 -17.91
N LEU A 204 -3.28 -0.08 -17.97
CA LEU A 204 -2.41 -0.33 -19.12
C LEU A 204 -3.23 -0.62 -20.38
N GLN A 205 -4.26 -1.44 -20.27
CA GLN A 205 -5.16 -1.75 -21.38
C GLN A 205 -5.97 -0.52 -21.80
N TRP A 206 -6.54 0.21 -20.83
CA TRP A 206 -7.31 1.43 -21.07
C TRP A 206 -6.49 2.50 -21.78
N ALA A 207 -5.25 2.75 -21.34
CA ALA A 207 -4.38 3.74 -21.96
C ALA A 207 -4.05 3.38 -23.42
N LYS A 208 -3.81 2.10 -23.69
CA LYS A 208 -3.57 1.60 -25.05
C LYS A 208 -4.79 1.76 -25.94
N GLU A 209 -5.99 1.42 -25.46
CA GLU A 209 -7.22 1.44 -26.25
C GLU A 209 -7.81 2.85 -26.42
N THR A 210 -7.68 3.70 -25.40
CA THR A 210 -8.29 5.05 -25.37
C THR A 210 -7.32 6.13 -25.83
N LEU A 211 -6.08 6.13 -25.32
CA LEU A 211 -5.08 7.15 -25.64
C LEU A 211 -4.22 6.77 -26.85
N GLY A 212 -4.21 5.49 -27.24
CA GLY A 212 -3.30 4.97 -28.27
C GLY A 212 -1.83 5.02 -27.84
N LYS A 213 -1.56 5.17 -26.53
CA LYS A 213 -0.23 5.37 -25.95
C LYS A 213 0.04 4.35 -24.85
N ALA A 214 1.31 4.01 -24.68
CA ALA A 214 1.78 3.22 -23.53
C ALA A 214 2.01 4.12 -22.32
N ILE A 215 1.78 3.58 -21.11
CA ILE A 215 2.22 4.22 -19.87
C ILE A 215 3.76 4.21 -19.83
N THR A 216 4.37 5.39 -19.77
CA THR A 216 5.83 5.55 -19.79
C THR A 216 6.43 5.68 -18.40
N HIS A 217 5.65 6.21 -17.45
CA HIS A 217 6.05 6.46 -16.08
C HIS A 217 4.89 6.11 -15.15
N VAL A 218 5.23 5.61 -13.98
CA VAL A 218 4.27 5.33 -12.90
C VAL A 218 4.87 5.82 -11.59
N TRP A 219 4.06 6.53 -10.81
CA TRP A 219 4.47 7.07 -9.51
C TRP A 219 3.58 6.47 -8.42
N PRO A 220 4.06 5.51 -7.61
CA PRO A 220 3.39 5.18 -6.35
C PRO A 220 3.48 6.39 -5.41
N SER A 221 2.36 6.77 -4.78
CA SER A 221 2.36 7.89 -3.83
C SER A 221 3.32 7.66 -2.65
N HIS A 222 3.38 6.41 -2.17
CA HIS A 222 4.27 5.91 -1.14
C HIS A 222 4.38 4.37 -1.18
N HIS A 223 5.14 3.79 -0.25
CA HIS A 223 5.46 2.36 -0.24
C HIS A 223 4.35 1.43 0.27
N HIS A 224 3.24 1.93 0.82
CA HIS A 224 2.17 1.03 1.25
C HIS A 224 1.63 0.23 0.06
N HIS A 225 1.22 -0.99 0.36
CA HIS A 225 0.98 -2.01 -0.65
C HIS A 225 -0.23 -1.69 -1.52
N ASP A 226 -1.21 -1.02 -0.95
CA ASP A 226 -2.39 -0.54 -1.66
C ASP A 226 -2.13 0.66 -2.58
N HIS A 227 -0.92 1.21 -2.54
CA HIS A 227 -0.47 2.28 -3.44
C HIS A 227 0.65 1.82 -4.39
N ALA A 228 1.29 0.68 -4.10
CA ALA A 228 2.52 0.27 -4.78
C ALA A 228 2.52 -1.15 -5.37
N LEU A 229 1.64 -2.07 -4.95
CA LEU A 229 1.72 -3.47 -5.39
C LEU A 229 1.48 -3.65 -6.91
N GLY A 230 0.74 -2.74 -7.54
CA GLY A 230 0.52 -2.73 -8.98
C GLY A 230 1.75 -2.28 -9.78
N LEU A 231 2.79 -1.72 -9.13
CA LEU A 231 3.98 -1.19 -9.78
C LEU A 231 4.65 -2.22 -10.71
N LYS A 232 4.76 -3.47 -10.27
CA LYS A 232 5.42 -4.55 -11.02
C LYS A 232 4.84 -4.74 -12.43
N ASP A 233 3.54 -4.51 -12.61
CA ASP A 233 2.86 -4.72 -13.89
C ASP A 233 3.17 -3.58 -14.87
N TYR A 234 3.27 -2.34 -14.37
CA TYR A 234 3.72 -1.20 -15.16
C TYR A 234 5.18 -1.36 -15.60
N ILE A 235 6.05 -1.83 -14.70
CA ILE A 235 7.45 -2.12 -15.03
C ILE A 235 7.55 -3.22 -16.08
N ALA A 236 6.78 -4.30 -15.95
CA ALA A 236 6.72 -5.36 -16.95
C ALA A 236 6.23 -4.86 -18.32
N ALA A 237 5.38 -3.81 -18.34
CA ALA A 237 4.93 -3.13 -19.55
C ALA A 237 5.93 -2.10 -20.12
N GLY A 238 7.08 -1.89 -19.45
CA GLY A 238 8.16 -1.01 -19.90
C GLY A 238 8.11 0.42 -19.34
N ALA A 239 7.22 0.71 -18.38
CA ALA A 239 7.22 2.00 -17.68
C ALA A 239 8.42 2.13 -16.73
N LYS A 240 8.80 3.37 -16.41
CA LYS A 240 9.79 3.68 -15.37
C LYS A 240 9.09 4.01 -14.05
N ALA A 241 9.67 3.58 -12.94
CA ALA A 241 9.20 3.92 -11.60
C ALA A 241 9.69 5.32 -11.22
N VAL A 242 8.77 6.22 -10.92
CA VAL A 242 9.07 7.52 -10.31
C VAL A 242 9.01 7.35 -8.80
N VAL A 243 10.13 7.46 -8.09
CA VAL A 243 10.19 7.16 -6.64
C VAL A 243 11.05 8.17 -5.91
N LEU A 244 10.82 8.31 -4.60
CA LEU A 244 11.76 9.02 -3.74
C LEU A 244 13.13 8.33 -3.82
N ASP A 245 14.21 9.10 -3.92
CA ASP A 245 15.57 8.57 -4.02
C ASP A 245 15.94 7.59 -2.89
N GLN A 246 15.47 7.87 -1.67
CA GLN A 246 15.64 7.03 -0.48
C GLN A 246 14.82 5.73 -0.53
N ALA A 247 13.75 5.66 -1.32
CA ALA A 247 12.86 4.50 -1.41
C ALA A 247 13.30 3.48 -2.48
N GLN A 248 14.34 3.76 -3.27
CA GLN A 248 14.76 2.85 -4.35
C GLN A 248 15.10 1.44 -3.88
N GLU A 249 15.72 1.29 -2.71
CA GLU A 249 16.07 -0.02 -2.16
C GLU A 249 14.83 -0.89 -1.93
N TYR A 250 13.74 -0.29 -1.43
CA TYR A 250 12.47 -0.97 -1.18
C TYR A 250 11.92 -1.61 -2.47
N TYR A 251 11.98 -0.91 -3.60
CA TYR A 251 11.49 -1.39 -4.89
C TYR A 251 12.49 -2.21 -5.72
N SER A 252 13.74 -2.34 -5.26
CA SER A 252 14.86 -2.85 -6.09
C SER A 252 14.72 -4.31 -6.53
N ASN A 253 13.88 -5.09 -5.85
CA ASN A 253 13.62 -6.49 -6.18
C ASN A 253 12.60 -6.67 -7.32
N ILE A 254 11.96 -5.60 -7.79
CA ILE A 254 11.06 -5.65 -8.96
C ILE A 254 11.91 -5.85 -10.24
N PRO A 255 11.72 -6.96 -10.99
CA PRO A 255 12.55 -7.25 -12.15
C PRO A 255 12.44 -6.19 -13.25
N GLY A 256 13.59 -5.71 -13.74
CA GLY A 256 13.66 -4.77 -14.87
C GLY A 256 13.32 -3.32 -14.52
N ILE A 257 13.14 -3.00 -13.23
CA ILE A 257 12.81 -1.65 -12.78
C ILE A 257 13.89 -0.64 -13.20
N GLN A 258 13.44 0.50 -13.71
CA GLN A 258 14.26 1.67 -13.98
C GLN A 258 13.70 2.84 -13.16
N PHE A 259 14.57 3.49 -12.41
CA PHE A 259 14.18 4.58 -11.53
C PHE A 259 14.34 5.94 -12.19
N VAL A 260 13.33 6.78 -11.95
CA VAL A 260 13.36 8.23 -12.13
C VAL A 260 13.15 8.81 -10.74
N THR A 261 14.15 9.49 -10.18
CA THR A 261 14.12 9.86 -8.76
C THR A 261 13.86 11.33 -8.50
N TYR A 262 13.26 11.61 -7.34
CA TYR A 262 13.12 12.93 -6.75
C TYR A 262 13.54 12.90 -5.28
N SER A 263 13.65 14.08 -4.65
CA SER A 263 13.97 14.24 -3.23
C SER A 263 13.24 15.47 -2.67
N ALA A 264 13.25 15.64 -1.34
CA ALA A 264 12.65 16.80 -0.66
C ALA A 264 13.11 18.15 -1.25
N ASP A 265 14.42 18.30 -1.49
CA ASP A 265 15.01 19.53 -2.02
C ASP A 265 14.91 19.65 -3.56
N LYS A 266 14.63 18.53 -4.23
CA LYS A 266 14.55 18.47 -5.69
C LYS A 266 13.30 17.68 -6.11
N PRO A 267 12.11 18.31 -6.06
CA PRO A 267 10.90 17.79 -6.66
C PRO A 267 11.11 17.50 -8.16
N ILE A 268 10.32 16.58 -8.71
CA ILE A 268 10.35 16.27 -10.13
C ILE A 268 9.07 16.79 -10.81
N ALA A 269 9.23 17.30 -12.04
CA ALA A 269 8.12 17.77 -12.85
C ALA A 269 8.10 17.07 -14.22
N PHE A 270 6.94 16.53 -14.58
CA PHE A 270 6.58 16.09 -15.94
C PHE A 270 5.78 17.22 -16.59
N LYS A 271 6.11 17.57 -17.84
CA LYS A 271 5.47 18.71 -18.50
C LYS A 271 5.51 18.63 -20.02
N ASP A 272 4.50 19.21 -20.65
CA ASP A 272 4.46 19.50 -22.09
C ASP A 272 4.04 20.96 -22.34
N SER A 273 3.57 21.28 -23.55
CA SER A 273 3.09 22.62 -23.89
C SER A 273 1.76 23.01 -23.23
N ARG A 274 1.07 22.09 -22.56
CA ARG A 274 -0.27 22.28 -21.99
C ARG A 274 -0.28 22.16 -20.47
N ASN A 275 0.30 21.10 -19.93
CA ASN A 275 0.17 20.70 -18.53
C ASN A 275 1.51 20.46 -17.87
N GLN A 276 1.50 20.52 -16.53
CA GLN A 276 2.60 20.15 -15.66
C GLN A 276 2.05 19.31 -14.49
N VAL A 277 2.75 18.22 -14.18
CA VAL A 277 2.59 17.44 -12.94
C VAL A 277 3.89 17.55 -12.15
N THR A 278 3.82 17.99 -10.89
CA THR A 278 4.97 18.08 -10.00
C THR A 278 4.78 17.16 -8.80
N ILE A 279 5.68 16.21 -8.63
CA ILE A 279 5.69 15.30 -7.48
C ILE A 279 6.62 15.89 -6.43
N VAL A 280 6.08 16.08 -5.22
CA VAL A 280 6.74 16.77 -4.11
C VAL A 280 6.68 15.87 -2.87
N HIS A 281 7.85 15.55 -2.32
CA HIS A 281 7.97 14.77 -1.09
C HIS A 281 7.44 15.54 0.13
N LEU A 282 6.64 14.88 0.96
CA LEU A 282 6.24 15.33 2.30
C LEU A 282 7.31 14.91 3.30
N GLU A 283 8.44 15.61 3.30
CA GLU A 283 9.55 15.32 4.21
C GLU A 283 9.10 15.31 5.68
N GLY A 284 9.40 14.22 6.38
CA GLY A 284 9.03 14.02 7.78
C GLY A 284 7.59 13.55 8.00
N SER A 285 6.90 13.07 6.96
CA SER A 285 5.57 12.47 7.03
C SER A 285 5.46 11.42 8.14
N ALA A 286 4.41 11.54 8.96
CA ALA A 286 4.08 10.56 10.00
C ALA A 286 3.52 9.24 9.43
N HIS A 287 2.82 9.31 8.30
CA HIS A 287 2.19 8.15 7.64
C HIS A 287 3.23 7.22 7.01
N ALA A 288 4.07 7.77 6.12
CA ALA A 288 5.07 7.00 5.38
C ALA A 288 6.29 7.87 5.04
N PHE A 289 7.50 7.33 5.23
CA PHE A 289 8.73 8.11 5.03
C PHE A 289 8.89 8.64 3.59
N ASP A 290 8.28 7.97 2.61
CA ASP A 290 8.33 8.30 1.19
C ASP A 290 7.06 8.96 0.65
N GLN A 291 6.14 9.35 1.53
CA GLN A 291 4.91 10.05 1.17
C GLN A 291 5.16 11.29 0.31
N ALA A 292 4.45 11.39 -0.79
CA ALA A 292 4.49 12.54 -1.68
C ALA A 292 3.09 12.92 -2.21
N TYR A 293 2.93 14.16 -2.62
CA TYR A 293 1.73 14.62 -3.35
C TYR A 293 2.10 14.99 -4.79
N ALA A 294 1.14 14.93 -5.70
CA ALA A 294 1.31 15.46 -7.05
C ALA A 294 0.44 16.70 -7.29
N ALA A 295 1.06 17.84 -7.59
CA ALA A 295 0.37 19.04 -8.06
C ALA A 295 0.25 19.02 -9.59
N ILE A 296 -0.98 19.20 -10.08
CA ILE A 296 -1.34 19.21 -11.49
C ILE A 296 -1.84 20.61 -11.87
N THR A 297 -1.18 21.24 -12.84
CA THR A 297 -1.51 22.60 -13.30
C THR A 297 -1.38 22.71 -14.82
N PRO A 298 -2.01 23.71 -15.45
CA PRO A 298 -1.56 24.18 -16.76
C PRO A 298 -0.08 24.58 -16.71
N ILE A 299 0.62 24.53 -17.84
CA ILE A 299 2.07 24.85 -17.92
C ILE A 299 2.39 26.28 -17.48
N CYS A 300 1.46 27.21 -17.75
CA CYS A 300 1.55 28.62 -17.36
C CYS A 300 0.24 29.04 -16.68
N PRO A 301 0.09 28.73 -15.38
CA PRO A 301 -1.13 29.05 -14.66
C PRO A 301 -1.26 30.56 -14.43
N THR A 302 -2.49 31.04 -14.54
CA THR A 302 -2.92 32.39 -14.13
C THR A 302 -3.51 32.35 -12.72
N GLU A 303 -3.92 33.49 -12.17
CA GLU A 303 -4.61 33.56 -10.88
C GLU A 303 -5.86 32.66 -10.81
N ASN A 304 -6.58 32.53 -11.94
CA ASN A 304 -7.83 31.78 -12.03
C ASN A 304 -7.67 30.39 -12.64
N SER A 305 -6.44 29.94 -12.86
CA SER A 305 -6.20 28.61 -13.43
C SER A 305 -6.57 27.52 -12.42
N THR A 306 -7.15 26.44 -12.92
CA THR A 306 -7.39 25.22 -12.15
C THR A 306 -6.05 24.65 -11.67
N MET A 307 -5.99 24.31 -10.38
CA MET A 307 -4.91 23.52 -9.80
C MET A 307 -5.56 22.33 -9.11
N ALA A 308 -5.02 21.14 -9.34
CA ALA A 308 -5.42 19.94 -8.63
C ALA A 308 -4.23 19.34 -7.87
N VAL A 309 -4.50 18.67 -6.76
CA VAL A 309 -3.50 17.99 -5.93
C VAL A 309 -3.96 16.57 -5.72
N PHE A 310 -3.20 15.60 -6.22
CA PHE A 310 -3.39 14.20 -5.86
C PHE A 310 -2.68 13.92 -4.54
N GLU A 311 -3.38 13.23 -3.66
CA GLU A 311 -3.00 12.95 -2.29
C GLU A 311 -3.51 11.55 -1.89
N ALA A 312 -2.74 10.84 -1.08
CA ALA A 312 -3.08 9.53 -0.55
C ALA A 312 -2.97 9.51 0.99
N ASP A 313 -4.01 9.01 1.66
CA ASP A 313 -4.06 8.66 3.10
C ASP A 313 -4.08 9.76 4.16
N TYR A 314 -3.63 10.98 3.87
CA TYR A 314 -3.73 12.12 4.79
C TYR A 314 -5.14 12.68 4.89
N TRP A 315 -5.88 12.69 3.78
CA TRP A 315 -7.28 13.11 3.75
C TRP A 315 -8.03 12.42 2.62
N ASN A 316 -8.96 11.54 3.00
CA ASN A 316 -9.77 10.73 2.10
C ASN A 316 -11.25 11.19 2.13
N PRO A 317 -11.57 12.37 1.58
CA PRO A 317 -12.95 12.80 1.44
C PRO A 317 -13.74 11.80 0.58
N HIS A 318 -15.05 11.72 0.81
CA HIS A 318 -15.96 10.77 0.15
C HIS A 318 -15.85 9.31 0.62
N PHE A 319 -15.02 9.02 1.63
CA PHE A 319 -15.11 7.77 2.38
C PHE A 319 -16.23 7.85 3.43
N GLU A 320 -16.92 6.74 3.74
CA GLU A 320 -17.99 6.76 4.74
C GLU A 320 -17.45 7.22 6.10
N ASN A 321 -18.10 8.23 6.69
CA ASN A 321 -17.68 8.89 7.94
C ASN A 321 -16.29 9.55 7.90
N ALA A 322 -15.75 9.88 6.71
CA ALA A 322 -14.42 10.48 6.56
C ALA A 322 -14.16 11.63 7.54
N ASP A 323 -15.10 12.56 7.69
CA ASP A 323 -14.95 13.74 8.57
C ASP A 323 -14.79 13.40 10.06
N PHE A 324 -15.21 12.20 10.51
CA PHE A 324 -15.07 11.74 11.90
C PHE A 324 -13.77 10.97 12.17
N PHE A 325 -13.12 10.47 11.11
CA PHE A 325 -11.95 9.61 11.19
C PHE A 325 -10.71 10.22 10.54
N VAL A 326 -10.72 11.50 10.20
CA VAL A 326 -9.52 12.21 9.75
C VAL A 326 -8.50 12.23 10.89
N ASP A 327 -7.28 11.75 10.62
CA ASP A 327 -6.16 12.04 11.51
C ASP A 327 -5.78 13.52 11.33
N HIS A 328 -6.17 14.34 12.30
CA HIS A 328 -5.91 15.78 12.26
C HIS A 328 -4.41 16.11 12.26
N THR A 329 -3.54 15.22 12.73
CA THR A 329 -2.08 15.42 12.73
C THR A 329 -1.56 15.31 11.31
N GLU A 330 -1.87 14.21 10.62
CA GLU A 330 -1.48 13.98 9.24
C GLU A 330 -2.10 15.05 8.35
N ALA A 331 -3.42 15.22 8.38
CA ALA A 331 -4.12 16.25 7.62
C ALA A 331 -3.50 17.66 7.78
N ALA A 332 -3.09 18.04 9.01
CA ALA A 332 -2.39 19.30 9.25
C ALA A 332 -0.96 19.33 8.68
N GLU A 333 -0.21 18.23 8.74
CA GLU A 333 1.10 18.09 8.08
C GLU A 333 1.00 18.32 6.57
N PHE A 334 0.02 17.68 5.90
CA PHE A 334 -0.23 17.90 4.47
C PHE A 334 -0.62 19.35 4.18
N LEU A 335 -1.58 19.92 4.92
CA LEU A 335 -1.98 21.31 4.72
C LEU A 335 -0.81 22.30 4.93
N ASN A 336 0.03 22.05 5.93
CA ASN A 336 1.24 22.84 6.18
C ASN A 336 2.23 22.72 5.02
N LYS A 337 2.39 21.53 4.44
CA LYS A 337 3.26 21.33 3.27
C LYS A 337 2.73 22.09 2.05
N LEU A 338 1.44 21.98 1.74
CA LEU A 338 0.79 22.72 0.66
C LEU A 338 0.96 24.24 0.82
N SER A 339 0.82 24.75 2.05
CA SER A 339 1.02 26.17 2.37
C SER A 339 2.47 26.62 2.14
N LYS A 340 3.46 25.82 2.57
CA LYS A 340 4.90 26.09 2.32
C LYS A 340 5.25 26.10 0.84
N ASP A 341 4.60 25.25 0.06
CA ASP A 341 4.80 25.14 -1.39
C ASP A 341 3.92 26.11 -2.20
N GLN A 342 3.16 26.98 -1.51
CA GLN A 342 2.32 28.03 -2.08
C GLN A 342 1.23 27.47 -3.02
N VAL A 343 0.68 26.31 -2.65
CA VAL A 343 -0.43 25.68 -3.37
C VAL A 343 -1.68 26.55 -3.26
N ALA A 344 -2.39 26.72 -4.38
CA ALA A 344 -3.53 27.62 -4.46
C ALA A 344 -4.63 27.23 -3.46
N LYS A 345 -5.22 28.21 -2.77
CA LYS A 345 -6.31 27.96 -1.82
C LYS A 345 -7.55 27.37 -2.50
N SER A 346 -7.75 27.69 -3.78
CA SER A 346 -8.84 27.17 -4.61
C SER A 346 -8.55 25.82 -5.28
N SER A 347 -7.49 25.11 -4.86
CA SER A 347 -7.13 23.82 -5.47
C SER A 347 -8.21 22.77 -5.21
N LEU A 348 -8.35 21.85 -6.15
CA LEU A 348 -9.12 20.61 -5.97
C LEU A 348 -8.18 19.52 -5.46
N VAL A 349 -8.56 18.83 -4.39
CA VAL A 349 -7.87 17.65 -3.88
C VAL A 349 -8.50 16.42 -4.50
N ILE A 350 -7.65 15.55 -5.06
CA ILE A 350 -7.98 14.27 -5.65
C ILE A 350 -7.48 13.20 -4.66
N PRO A 351 -8.37 12.53 -3.92
CA PRO A 351 -7.93 11.47 -3.03
C PRO A 351 -7.62 10.19 -3.79
N ALA A 352 -6.67 9.41 -3.29
CA ALA A 352 -6.43 8.04 -3.70
C ALA A 352 -7.58 7.11 -3.26
N HIS A 353 -8.13 7.34 -2.06
CA HIS A 353 -9.30 6.63 -1.53
C HIS A 353 -10.55 7.51 -1.56
N GLY A 354 -11.52 7.12 -2.37
CA GLY A 354 -12.71 7.90 -2.67
C GLY A 354 -12.77 8.27 -4.15
N VAL A 355 -13.95 8.68 -4.62
CA VAL A 355 -14.19 9.04 -6.02
C VAL A 355 -14.53 10.52 -6.14
N GLY A 356 -13.89 11.20 -7.09
CA GLY A 356 -14.12 12.61 -7.39
C GLY A 356 -13.03 13.52 -6.84
N THR A 357 -13.45 14.71 -6.39
CA THR A 357 -12.57 15.74 -5.83
C THR A 357 -13.28 16.48 -4.72
N ASP A 358 -12.52 17.05 -3.80
CA ASP A 358 -13.02 18.08 -2.89
C ASP A 358 -12.19 19.37 -2.93
N PRO A 359 -12.76 20.54 -2.65
CA PRO A 359 -11.99 21.76 -2.60
C PRO A 359 -11.07 21.76 -1.37
N LEU A 360 -9.84 22.24 -1.52
CA LEU A 360 -8.88 22.38 -0.41
C LEU A 360 -9.44 23.24 0.74
N THR A 361 -10.36 24.16 0.44
CA THR A 361 -11.07 24.94 1.47
C THR A 361 -11.84 24.08 2.45
N HIS A 362 -12.34 22.91 2.03
CA HIS A 362 -13.01 21.98 2.94
C HIS A 362 -12.04 21.45 3.99
N LEU A 363 -10.84 20.99 3.61
CA LEU A 363 -9.80 20.58 4.56
C LEU A 363 -9.35 21.72 5.48
N ILE A 364 -9.21 22.93 4.93
CA ILE A 364 -8.85 24.13 5.71
C ILE A 364 -9.91 24.39 6.80
N ASP A 365 -11.19 24.33 6.44
CA ASP A 365 -12.30 24.56 7.35
C ASP A 365 -12.41 23.43 8.40
N LEU A 366 -12.19 22.17 7.99
CA LEU A 366 -12.17 21.00 8.86
C LEU A 366 -11.10 21.11 9.95
N LEU A 367 -9.88 21.54 9.58
CA LEU A 367 -8.76 21.68 10.52
C LEU A 367 -8.82 22.98 11.33
N GLY A 368 -9.56 23.98 10.87
CA GLY A 368 -9.63 25.30 11.50
C GLY A 368 -8.29 26.05 11.50
N LEU A 369 -7.39 25.73 10.57
CA LEU A 369 -6.05 26.31 10.48
C LEU A 369 -6.02 27.48 9.49
N PRO A 370 -5.23 28.55 9.74
CA PRO A 370 -5.09 29.64 8.79
C PRO A 370 -4.31 29.18 7.55
N TYR A 371 -4.83 29.51 6.36
CA TYR A 371 -4.18 29.22 5.08
C TYR A 371 -4.09 30.49 4.22
N PRO A 372 -2.90 30.88 3.73
CA PRO A 372 -2.74 32.07 2.90
C PRO A 372 -3.51 31.99 1.58
N SER A 373 -3.97 33.13 1.06
CA SER A 373 -4.71 33.20 -0.20
C SER A 373 -3.79 33.14 -1.42
N TYR A 374 -3.09 32.01 -1.60
CA TYR A 374 -2.32 31.73 -2.80
C TYR A 374 -3.24 31.39 -3.98
N SER A 375 -2.79 31.73 -5.18
CA SER A 375 -3.39 31.37 -6.46
C SER A 375 -2.46 30.42 -7.24
N ALA A 376 -2.94 29.83 -8.34
CA ALA A 376 -2.17 28.82 -9.07
C ALA A 376 -0.84 29.35 -9.65
N LYS A 377 -0.72 30.66 -9.91
CA LYS A 377 0.55 31.30 -10.33
C LYS A 377 1.60 31.35 -9.23
N ASP A 378 1.17 31.31 -7.97
CA ASP A 378 2.05 31.45 -6.81
C ASP A 378 2.76 30.14 -6.48
N PHE A 379 2.29 29.02 -7.04
CA PHE A 379 2.88 27.70 -6.81
C PHE A 379 4.41 27.72 -7.00
N LYS A 380 5.12 27.29 -5.95
CA LYS A 380 6.57 27.43 -5.83
C LYS A 380 7.31 26.76 -7.00
N TYR A 381 6.81 25.61 -7.46
CA TYR A 381 7.45 24.78 -8.47
C TYR A 381 6.85 24.91 -9.88
N SER A 382 6.04 25.94 -10.15
CA SER A 382 5.53 26.20 -11.50
C SER A 382 6.69 26.41 -12.49
N ALA A 383 6.65 25.72 -13.63
CA ALA A 383 7.67 25.82 -14.68
C ALA A 383 7.42 26.95 -15.70
N CYS A 384 6.43 27.82 -15.46
CA CYS A 384 6.13 28.91 -16.39
C CYS A 384 7.36 29.84 -16.51
N PRO A 385 7.91 30.05 -17.72
CA PRO A 385 9.18 30.78 -17.91
C PRO A 385 9.18 32.27 -17.51
N SER A 386 8.03 32.85 -17.14
CA SER A 386 7.86 34.28 -16.87
C SER A 386 7.48 34.57 -15.41
N LYS A 387 8.37 34.25 -14.46
CA LYS A 387 8.40 34.88 -13.13
C LYS A 387 9.33 36.11 -13.15
N ILE A 388 9.21 36.98 -14.17
CA ILE A 388 9.87 38.30 -14.23
C ILE A 388 8.82 39.37 -14.01
#